data_AF-A0A067GAS4-F1
#
_entry.id   AF-A0A067GAS4-F1
#
_cell.length_a   1.000
_cell.length_b   1.000
_cell.length_c   1.000
_cell.angle_alpha   90.00
_cell.angle_beta   90.00
_cell.angle_gamma   90.00
#
_symmetry.space_group_name_H-M   'P 1'
#
loop_
_entity.id
_entity.type
_entity.pdbx_description
1 polymer ?
#
loop_
_entity_poly.entity_id
_entity_poly.type
_entity_poly.pdbx_seq_one_letter_code
_entity_poly.pdbx_strand_id
1 'polypeptide(L)'
;MTIRDSSVLMMENGGSCLPCTPDEERQIVQDLKNQSDLDLKEGNLYFLISTRWYRSWERYVCGDEPSIDNISFDSPHMNGVSSKRAERPGPIDNSDIIQNGNGSSEGDDLEVRRNLEEGQDYVLVPQQVWEKLFCWYKGGPALPRKMISEGIVNEKRVEVF
;
A
#
# COMPACT_ATOMS: atom_id res chain seq x y z
N MET A 1 46.81 17.31 -11.73
CA MET A 1 46.29 15.96 -12.03
C MET A 1 46.10 15.27 -10.68
N THR A 2 44.93 14.84 -10.23
CA THR A 2 43.62 14.70 -10.87
C THR A 2 42.60 14.56 -9.72
N ILE A 3 41.50 15.31 -9.84
CA ILE A 3 40.15 15.13 -9.28
C ILE A 3 39.96 14.06 -8.19
N ARG A 4 39.49 14.45 -6.99
CA ARG A 4 38.74 13.58 -6.08
C ARG A 4 37.26 13.94 -6.19
N ASP A 5 36.59 13.25 -7.10
CA ASP A 5 35.14 13.26 -7.29
C ASP A 5 34.64 11.82 -7.28
N SER A 6 33.34 11.67 -7.07
CA SER A 6 32.52 10.47 -7.24
C SER A 6 32.43 9.54 -6.03
N SER A 7 31.48 9.90 -5.16
CA SER A 7 30.25 9.12 -4.93
C SER A 7 30.12 7.83 -5.74
N VAL A 8 29.72 6.73 -5.07
CA VAL A 8 28.76 5.68 -5.51
C VAL A 8 29.11 4.30 -4.91
N LEU A 9 28.23 3.90 -3.98
CA LEU A 9 27.65 2.56 -3.76
C LEU A 9 28.54 1.36 -3.40
N MET A 10 28.45 0.92 -2.14
CA MET A 10 28.48 -0.51 -1.78
C MET A 10 27.66 -0.65 -0.48
N MET A 11 26.34 -0.86 -0.58
CA MET A 11 25.71 -2.16 -0.30
C MET A 11 26.11 -2.77 1.05
N GLU A 12 25.37 -2.42 2.11
CA GLU A 12 25.21 -3.33 3.26
C GLU A 12 23.90 -4.09 3.07
N ASN A 13 24.05 -5.34 2.63
CA ASN A 13 23.01 -6.34 2.46
C ASN A 13 22.99 -7.19 3.74
N GLY A 14 21.98 -7.00 4.60
CA GLY A 14 21.77 -7.88 5.75
C GLY A 14 21.03 -7.24 6.93
N GLY A 15 19.69 -7.21 6.89
CA GLY A 15 18.89 -7.31 8.12
C GLY A 15 18.29 -6.04 8.73
N SER A 16 18.04 -4.97 7.97
CA SER A 16 17.23 -3.85 8.49
C SER A 16 15.83 -3.87 7.88
N CYS A 17 14.91 -4.55 8.56
CA CYS A 17 13.48 -4.50 8.30
C CYS A 17 12.85 -3.12 8.59
N LEU A 18 13.60 -2.01 8.58
CA LEU A 18 13.12 -0.71 9.06
C LEU A 18 13.65 0.43 8.17
N PRO A 19 12.80 1.07 7.36
CA PRO A 19 12.84 2.53 7.22
C PRO A 19 12.44 3.14 8.55
N CYS A 20 13.23 4.09 9.04
CA CYS A 20 13.00 4.68 10.36
C CYS A 20 12.12 5.92 10.26
N THR A 21 12.00 6.51 9.07
CA THR A 21 11.17 7.69 8.83
C THR A 21 9.98 7.37 7.93
N PRO A 22 8.83 8.05 8.14
CA PRO A 22 7.67 7.86 7.28
C PRO A 22 7.92 8.34 5.84
N ASP A 23 8.86 9.28 5.66
CA ASP A 23 9.29 9.75 4.34
C ASP A 23 10.06 8.67 3.56
N GLU A 24 10.95 7.92 4.24
CA GLU A 24 11.63 6.76 3.65
C GLU A 24 10.63 5.65 3.28
N GLU A 25 9.64 5.38 4.14
CA GLU A 25 8.58 4.41 3.83
C GLU A 25 7.84 4.76 2.55
N ARG A 26 7.44 6.04 2.41
CA ARG A 26 6.78 6.56 1.20
C ARG A 26 7.65 6.35 -0.02
N GLN A 27 8.92 6.75 0.04
CA GLN A 27 9.83 6.67 -1.09
C GLN A 27 10.03 5.23 -1.54
N ILE A 28 10.28 4.31 -0.60
CA ILE A 28 10.48 2.90 -0.91
C ILE A 28 9.22 2.30 -1.55
N VAL A 29 8.03 2.59 -1.00
CA VAL A 29 6.77 2.05 -1.56
C VAL A 29 6.50 2.62 -2.95
N GLN A 30 6.77 3.90 -3.19
CA GLN A 30 6.64 4.51 -4.51
C GLN A 30 7.61 3.91 -5.53
N ASP A 31 8.87 3.72 -5.16
CA ASP A 31 9.88 3.12 -6.04
C ASP A 31 9.49 1.69 -6.42
N LEU A 32 9.06 0.88 -5.45
CA LEU A 32 8.59 -0.49 -5.70
C LEU A 32 7.33 -0.54 -6.57
N LYS A 33 6.40 0.41 -6.39
CA LYS A 33 5.21 0.52 -7.23
C LYS A 33 5.59 0.87 -8.67
N ASN A 34 6.42 1.89 -8.86
CA ASN A 34 6.90 2.30 -10.18
C ASN A 34 7.66 1.16 -10.90
N GLN A 35 8.52 0.43 -10.18
CA GLN A 35 9.20 -0.74 -10.73
C GLN A 35 8.21 -1.82 -11.17
N SER A 36 7.21 -2.10 -10.35
CA SER A 36 6.18 -3.10 -10.67
C SER A 36 5.30 -2.70 -11.85
N ASP A 37 5.02 -1.41 -12.01
CA ASP A 37 4.25 -0.87 -13.14
C ASP A 37 5.03 -0.95 -14.46
N LEU A 38 6.36 -0.92 -14.42
CA LEU A 38 7.20 -1.16 -15.61
C LEU A 38 7.24 -2.64 -16.01
N ASP A 39 7.03 -3.55 -15.05
CA ASP A 39 7.07 -5.01 -15.23
C ASP A 39 5.68 -5.65 -15.33
N LEU A 40 4.65 -4.90 -15.74
CA LEU A 40 3.28 -5.40 -15.91
C LEU A 40 3.21 -6.57 -16.91
N LYS A 41 2.99 -7.78 -16.39
CA LYS A 41 2.85 -9.02 -17.17
C LYS A 41 1.65 -9.82 -16.65
N GLU A 42 1.00 -10.52 -17.57
CA GLU A 42 -0.07 -11.47 -17.22
C GLU A 42 0.48 -12.51 -16.23
N GLY A 43 -0.24 -12.73 -15.14
CA GLY A 43 0.18 -13.62 -14.05
C GLY A 43 0.95 -12.94 -12.91
N ASN A 44 1.25 -11.63 -13.00
CA ASN A 44 1.80 -10.88 -11.87
C ASN A 44 0.87 -10.97 -10.64
N LEU A 45 1.48 -11.08 -9.46
CA LEU A 45 0.74 -11.22 -8.20
C LEU A 45 0.53 -9.86 -7.54
N TYR A 46 -0.72 -9.57 -7.23
CA TYR A 46 -1.16 -8.40 -6.47
C TYR A 46 -1.77 -8.85 -5.15
N PHE A 47 -1.83 -7.94 -4.19
CA PHE A 47 -2.40 -8.20 -2.87
C PHE A 47 -3.41 -7.12 -2.53
N LEU A 48 -4.50 -7.54 -1.89
CA LEU A 48 -5.51 -6.62 -1.39
C LEU A 48 -5.10 -6.13 0.00
N ILE A 49 -5.18 -4.83 0.17
CA ILE A 49 -5.07 -4.16 1.47
C ILE A 49 -6.35 -3.38 1.70
N SER A 50 -6.93 -3.48 2.90
CA SER A 50 -8.05 -2.62 3.30
C SER A 50 -7.71 -1.14 3.07
N THR A 51 -8.62 -0.42 2.40
CA THR A 51 -8.48 1.02 2.20
C THR A 51 -8.39 1.76 3.54
N ARG A 52 -8.99 1.23 4.62
CA ARG A 52 -8.91 1.83 5.96
C ARG A 52 -7.48 1.87 6.48
N TRP A 53 -6.80 0.72 6.42
CA TRP A 53 -5.42 0.61 6.84
C TRP A 53 -4.51 1.41 5.90
N TYR A 54 -4.71 1.29 4.59
CA TYR A 54 -3.88 1.97 3.59
C TYR A 54 -3.96 3.49 3.72
N ARG A 55 -5.15 4.08 3.90
CA ARG A 55 -5.32 5.52 4.14
C ARG A 55 -4.67 5.98 5.44
N SER A 56 -4.70 5.16 6.49
CA SER A 56 -4.00 5.47 7.74
C SER A 56 -2.49 5.53 7.52
N TRP A 57 -1.94 4.58 6.76
CA TRP A 57 -0.55 4.58 6.35
C TRP A 57 -0.21 5.78 5.47
N GLU A 58 -1.04 6.11 4.48
CA GLU A 58 -0.85 7.30 3.64
C GLU A 58 -0.82 8.59 4.45
N ARG A 59 -1.72 8.76 5.42
CA ARG A 59 -1.71 9.94 6.31
C ARG A 59 -0.43 9.99 7.16
N TYR A 60 0.00 8.85 7.69
CA TYR A 60 1.25 8.73 8.44
C TYR A 60 2.47 9.14 7.59
N VAL A 61 2.54 8.67 6.35
CA VAL A 61 3.69 8.97 5.48
C VAL A 61 3.61 10.33 4.80
N CYS A 62 2.44 10.84 4.46
CA CYS A 62 2.26 12.13 3.80
C CYS A 62 2.40 13.31 4.79
N GLY A 63 2.02 13.10 6.06
CA GLY A 63 2.07 14.15 7.08
C GLY A 63 1.03 15.27 6.92
N ASP A 64 0.18 15.17 5.90
CA ASP A 64 -0.92 16.09 5.62
C ASP A 64 -2.14 15.69 6.47
N GLU A 65 -2.31 16.35 7.63
CA GLU A 65 -3.65 16.62 8.14
C GLU A 65 -4.12 17.92 7.49
N PRO A 66 -5.37 18.02 7.02
CA PRO A 66 -5.90 19.30 6.54
C PRO A 66 -5.86 20.28 7.70
N SER A 67 -4.93 21.22 7.63
CA SER A 67 -4.86 22.38 8.51
C SER A 67 -6.18 23.13 8.41
N ILE A 68 -7.08 22.92 9.39
CA ILE A 68 -8.16 23.86 9.66
C ILE A 68 -7.53 25.07 10.39
N ASP A 69 -6.62 25.75 9.69
CA ASP A 69 -6.00 26.99 10.14
C ASP A 69 -6.50 28.14 9.25
N ASN A 70 -7.80 28.15 8.99
CA ASN A 70 -8.46 29.28 8.33
C ASN A 70 -9.68 29.73 9.16
N ILE A 71 -9.47 29.92 10.46
CA ILE A 71 -10.30 30.79 11.27
C ILE A 71 -9.38 31.72 12.06
N SER A 72 -9.01 32.82 11.41
CA SER A 72 -8.49 34.00 12.08
C SER A 72 -9.58 34.62 12.96
N PHE A 73 -9.37 34.72 14.27
CA PHE A 73 -9.30 36.00 15.01
C PHE A 73 -9.12 35.77 16.52
N ASP A 74 -7.99 36.25 17.06
CA ASP A 74 -7.72 36.66 18.45
C ASP A 74 -8.16 35.75 19.63
N SER A 75 -7.23 34.92 20.11
CA SER A 75 -7.17 34.56 21.54
C SER A 75 -5.75 34.15 21.95
N PRO A 76 -5.13 34.83 22.94
CA PRO A 76 -3.81 34.48 23.42
C PRO A 76 -3.95 33.42 24.52
N HIS A 77 -4.11 32.16 24.12
CA HIS A 77 -3.82 31.05 25.02
C HIS A 77 -2.90 30.05 24.32
N MET A 78 -1.62 30.23 24.60
CA MET A 78 -0.53 29.35 24.22
C MET A 78 -0.80 27.93 24.72
N ASN A 79 -1.07 27.01 23.79
CA ASN A 79 -0.63 25.64 23.94
C ASN A 79 -0.37 25.09 22.54
N GLY A 80 0.91 24.85 22.24
CA GLY A 80 1.40 24.55 20.89
C GLY A 80 0.59 23.45 20.22
N VAL A 81 -0.13 23.84 19.16
CA VAL A 81 -0.59 22.91 18.14
C VAL A 81 0.67 22.47 17.41
N SER A 82 1.36 21.48 17.98
CA SER A 82 2.30 20.68 17.20
C SER A 82 1.49 20.13 16.04
N SER A 83 1.85 20.51 14.82
CA SER A 83 1.49 19.80 13.59
C SER A 83 2.02 18.37 13.74
N LYS A 84 1.31 17.54 14.50
CA LYS A 84 1.70 16.17 14.78
C LYS A 84 1.37 15.40 13.53
N ARG A 85 2.40 14.92 12.85
CA ARG A 85 2.29 13.87 11.84
C ARG A 85 1.36 12.79 12.40
N ALA A 86 0.46 12.26 11.56
CA ALA A 86 -0.44 11.21 11.97
C ALA A 86 0.33 10.04 12.61
N GLU A 87 -0.33 9.30 13.48
CA GLU A 87 0.28 8.19 14.20
C GLU A 87 0.67 7.06 13.24
N ARG A 88 1.75 6.35 13.58
CA ARG A 88 2.18 5.17 12.85
C ARG A 88 1.05 4.13 12.89
N PRO A 89 0.58 3.61 11.73
CA PRO A 89 -0.50 2.63 11.74
C PRO A 89 -0.07 1.34 12.45
N GLY A 90 -1.05 0.64 13.00
CA GLY A 90 -0.85 -0.69 13.58
C GLY A 90 -0.59 -1.77 12.52
N PRO A 91 -0.62 -3.05 12.91
CA PRO A 91 -0.51 -4.16 11.96
C PRO A 91 -1.54 -4.07 10.82
N ILE A 92 -1.18 -4.61 9.65
CA ILE A 92 -2.12 -4.66 8.52
C ILE A 92 -3.36 -5.44 8.95
N ASP A 93 -4.51 -4.82 8.81
CA ASP A 93 -5.80 -5.42 9.13
C ASP A 93 -6.68 -5.45 7.87
N ASN A 94 -7.01 -6.67 7.43
CA ASN A 94 -7.87 -6.94 6.27
C ASN A 94 -9.22 -7.55 6.70
N SER A 95 -9.56 -7.49 8.00
CA SER A 95 -10.78 -8.10 8.55
C SER A 95 -12.08 -7.52 7.97
N ASP A 96 -12.04 -6.29 7.47
CA ASP A 96 -13.18 -5.61 6.86
C ASP A 96 -13.44 -6.01 5.41
N ILE A 97 -12.51 -6.69 4.74
CA ILE A 97 -12.67 -7.14 3.34
C ILE A 97 -12.88 -8.66 3.21
N ILE A 98 -12.84 -9.40 4.32
CA ILE A 98 -13.11 -10.84 4.37
C ILE A 98 -14.60 -11.14 4.61
N GLN A 99 -15.12 -12.14 3.90
CA GLN A 99 -16.48 -12.65 4.04
C GLN A 99 -16.52 -13.61 5.26
N ASN A 100 -16.54 -13.04 6.48
CA ASN A 100 -16.80 -13.68 7.78
C ASN A 100 -16.36 -15.15 7.91
N GLY A 101 -15.19 -15.40 8.52
CA GLY A 101 -14.60 -16.74 8.75
C GLY A 101 -15.46 -17.70 9.57
N ASN A 102 -16.52 -18.23 8.98
CA ASN A 102 -17.29 -19.35 9.49
C ASN A 102 -16.73 -20.65 8.92
N GLY A 103 -15.66 -21.07 9.61
CA GLY A 103 -14.95 -22.34 9.57
C GLY A 103 -15.47 -23.43 8.65
N SER A 104 -14.58 -23.90 7.77
CA SER A 104 -14.32 -25.33 7.59
C SER A 104 -12.95 -25.48 6.94
N SER A 105 -12.07 -26.17 7.66
CA SER A 105 -10.87 -26.84 7.18
C SER A 105 -9.71 -25.97 6.67
N GLU A 106 -8.62 -26.04 7.44
CA GLU A 106 -7.27 -26.25 6.94
C GLU A 106 -7.00 -25.85 5.49
N GLY A 107 -6.38 -24.67 5.32
CA GLY A 107 -5.63 -24.35 4.14
C GLY A 107 -6.44 -23.76 2.99
N ASP A 108 -6.12 -22.50 2.70
CA ASP A 108 -5.89 -22.02 1.33
C ASP A 108 -6.94 -21.16 0.62
N ASP A 109 -8.11 -20.85 1.19
CA ASP A 109 -8.99 -19.85 0.54
C ASP A 109 -9.71 -18.93 1.52
N LEU A 110 -9.08 -17.79 1.83
CA LEU A 110 -9.76 -16.66 2.45
C LEU A 110 -10.68 -16.00 1.43
N GLU A 111 -11.99 -16.16 1.60
CA GLU A 111 -12.97 -15.52 0.72
C GLU A 111 -13.04 -14.00 0.94
N VAL A 112 -12.62 -13.25 -0.07
CA VAL A 112 -12.85 -11.80 -0.16
C VAL A 112 -14.32 -11.54 -0.44
N ARG A 113 -14.92 -10.52 0.19
CA ARG A 113 -16.32 -10.16 -0.06
C ARG A 113 -16.57 -9.86 -1.53
N ARG A 114 -17.72 -10.28 -2.05
CA ARG A 114 -18.06 -10.19 -3.49
C ARG A 114 -18.45 -8.79 -3.97
N ASN A 115 -18.77 -7.88 -3.05
CA ASN A 115 -19.30 -6.55 -3.34
C ASN A 115 -18.32 -5.44 -2.90
N LEU A 116 -17.02 -5.67 -3.08
CA LEU A 116 -16.00 -4.67 -2.76
C LEU A 116 -15.56 -3.92 -4.00
N GLU A 117 -15.39 -2.61 -3.86
CA GLU A 117 -14.93 -1.73 -4.92
C GLU A 117 -13.47 -1.31 -4.67
N GLU A 118 -12.62 -1.45 -5.70
CA GLU A 118 -11.23 -0.97 -5.64
C GLU A 118 -11.20 0.55 -5.44
N GLY A 119 -10.31 1.04 -4.56
CA GLY A 119 -10.18 2.45 -4.18
C GLY A 119 -11.16 2.91 -3.10
N GLN A 120 -12.27 2.19 -2.90
CA GLN A 120 -13.24 2.45 -1.84
C GLN A 120 -13.04 1.50 -0.65
N ASP A 121 -13.05 0.20 -0.90
CA ASP A 121 -12.98 -0.83 0.14
C ASP A 121 -11.58 -1.44 0.28
N TYR A 122 -10.89 -1.64 -0.84
CA TYR A 122 -9.52 -2.14 -0.86
C TYR A 122 -8.66 -1.42 -1.91
N VAL A 123 -7.34 -1.55 -1.75
CA VAL A 123 -6.34 -1.12 -2.73
C VAL A 123 -5.55 -2.35 -3.19
N LEU A 124 -5.29 -2.45 -4.50
CA LEU A 124 -4.36 -3.42 -5.04
C LEU A 124 -2.94 -2.89 -4.98
N VAL A 125 -2.05 -3.67 -4.38
CA VAL A 125 -0.61 -3.38 -4.37
C VAL A 125 0.16 -4.53 -5.01
N PRO A 126 1.24 -4.25 -5.76
CA PRO A 126 2.13 -5.29 -6.26
C PRO A 126 2.73 -6.13 -5.13
N GLN A 127 3.11 -7.37 -5.43
CA GLN A 127 3.74 -8.29 -4.47
C GLN A 127 4.89 -7.64 -3.69
N GLN A 128 5.79 -6.94 -4.37
CA GLN A 128 6.95 -6.32 -3.73
C GLN A 128 6.55 -5.25 -2.70
N VAL A 129 5.51 -4.48 -3.00
CA VAL A 129 4.96 -3.49 -2.05
C VAL A 129 4.33 -4.19 -0.85
N TRP A 130 3.54 -5.24 -1.09
CA TRP A 130 2.95 -6.04 -0.01
C TRP A 130 4.01 -6.63 0.92
N GLU A 131 5.03 -7.30 0.37
CA GLU A 131 6.12 -7.90 1.14
C GLU A 131 6.82 -6.87 2.02
N LYS A 132 7.00 -5.66 1.49
CA LYS A 132 7.64 -4.58 2.22
C LYS A 132 6.76 -4.04 3.36
N LEU A 133 5.50 -3.75 3.10
CA LEU A 133 4.54 -3.31 4.12
C LEU A 133 4.36 -4.38 5.22
N PHE A 134 4.25 -5.65 4.82
CA PHE A 134 4.19 -6.78 5.74
C PHE A 134 5.46 -6.92 6.59
N CYS A 135 6.64 -6.64 6.02
CA CYS A 135 7.89 -6.64 6.77
C CYS A 135 7.86 -5.64 7.93
N TRP A 136 7.34 -4.43 7.67
CA TRP A 136 7.33 -3.30 8.62
C TRP A 136 6.21 -3.37 9.65
N TYR A 137 5.00 -3.74 9.23
CA TYR A 137 3.80 -3.64 10.05
C TYR A 137 3.29 -5.00 10.53
N LYS A 138 3.68 -6.10 9.87
CA LYS A 138 3.09 -7.43 10.11
C LYS A 138 1.57 -7.38 9.93
N GLY A 139 0.85 -8.37 10.48
CA GLY A 139 -0.60 -8.45 10.41
C GLY A 139 -1.06 -9.44 9.35
N GLY A 140 -2.20 -9.17 8.73
CA GLY A 140 -2.83 -10.03 7.75
C GLY A 140 -4.36 -10.07 7.91
N PRO A 141 -5.03 -11.01 7.24
CA PRO A 141 -4.49 -12.04 6.34
C PRO A 141 -3.95 -11.49 5.00
N ALA A 142 -3.00 -12.19 4.38
CA ALA A 142 -2.59 -11.91 3.01
C ALA A 142 -3.68 -12.35 2.03
N LEU A 143 -4.03 -11.48 1.09
CA LEU A 143 -5.10 -11.73 0.12
C LEU A 143 -4.56 -11.61 -1.32
N PRO A 144 -3.86 -12.64 -1.81
CA PRO A 144 -3.26 -12.63 -3.15
C PRO A 144 -4.32 -12.70 -4.26
N ARG A 145 -4.12 -11.92 -5.33
CA ARG A 145 -4.85 -11.98 -6.59
C ARG A 145 -3.89 -11.95 -7.76
N LYS A 146 -4.10 -12.83 -8.73
CA LYS A 146 -3.34 -12.81 -9.98
C LYS A 146 -3.93 -11.76 -10.89
N MET A 147 -3.06 -10.94 -11.48
CA MET A 147 -3.42 -10.09 -12.59
C MET A 147 -3.80 -10.99 -13.77
N ILE A 148 -5.08 -10.97 -14.11
CA ILE A 148 -5.56 -11.52 -15.37
C ILE A 148 -5.38 -10.44 -16.43
N SER A 149 -4.87 -10.79 -17.59
CA SER A 149 -5.01 -9.91 -18.74
C SER A 149 -6.50 -9.85 -19.04
N GLU A 150 -7.13 -8.68 -18.91
CA GLU A 150 -8.43 -8.47 -19.53
C GLU A 150 -8.19 -8.50 -21.05
N GLY A 151 -8.17 -9.72 -21.59
CA GLY A 151 -8.18 -9.96 -23.01
C GLY A 151 -9.49 -9.40 -23.56
N ILE A 152 -9.36 -8.30 -24.31
CA ILE A 152 -10.08 -7.95 -25.54
C ILE A 152 -11.49 -8.53 -25.58
N VAL A 153 -12.51 -7.66 -25.59
CA VAL A 153 -13.88 -8.01 -26.01
C VAL A 153 -13.78 -8.89 -27.26
N ASN A 154 -13.82 -10.21 -27.08
CA ASN A 154 -13.88 -11.18 -28.16
C ASN A 154 -15.32 -11.14 -28.63
N GLU A 155 -15.69 -10.06 -29.32
CA GLU A 155 -16.91 -10.01 -30.09
C GLU A 155 -16.72 -10.95 -31.28
N LYS A 156 -16.81 -12.25 -31.03
CA LYS A 156 -17.01 -13.26 -32.06
C LYS A 156 -18.43 -13.04 -32.58
N ARG A 157 -18.57 -12.16 -33.57
CA ARG A 157 -19.74 -12.14 -34.43
C ARG A 157 -19.63 -13.34 -35.36
N VAL A 158 -20.44 -14.35 -35.11
CA VAL A 158 -20.74 -15.39 -36.10
C VAL A 158 -21.78 -14.78 -37.03
N GLU A 159 -21.40 -14.40 -38.25
CA GLU A 159 -22.39 -14.19 -39.31
C GLU A 159 -22.97 -15.55 -39.69
N VAL A 160 -24.29 -15.66 -39.57
CA VAL A 160 -25.09 -16.81 -39.99
C VAL A 160 -25.76 -16.42 -41.31
N PHE A 161 -25.18 -16.91 -42.41
CA PHE A 161 -25.64 -16.99 -43.80
C PHE A 161 -26.06 -15.72 -44.55
#